data_AF-A0A3L6SR40-F1
#
_entry.id   AF-A0A3L6SR40-F1
#
_cell.length_a   1.000
_cell.length_b   1.000
_cell.length_c   1.000
_cell.angle_alpha   90.00
_cell.angle_beta   90.00
_cell.angle_gamma   90.00
#
_symmetry.space_group_name_H-M   'P 1'
#
loop_
_entity.id
_entity.type
_entity.pdbx_description
1 polymer ?
#
loop_
_entity_poly.entity_id
_entity_poly.type
_entity_poly.pdbx_seq_one_letter_code
_entity_poly.pdbx_strand_id
1 'polypeptide(L)'
;MGVLFDAEKRGGGGDSAVRDWLRRLKDVAHDIDDLLDELRSLRRELDAVAAGRDRLRLNPGVYPPAHPSAPPRRETISMVDESKTVGRTPDKEKLMRLVLDAASDEVVSVIPIVGFGGLGKTTLAQLVFNDRRAND
;
A
#
# COMPACT_ATOMS: atom_id res chain seq x y z
N MET A 1 41.55 48.94 8.30
CA MET A 1 42.54 47.83 8.32
C MET A 1 43.41 47.99 9.56
N GLY A 2 42.97 47.46 10.70
CA GLY A 2 43.71 47.69 11.97
C GLY A 2 43.14 46.96 13.18
N VAL A 3 41.92 46.41 13.08
CA VAL A 3 41.28 45.66 14.17
C VAL A 3 41.37 44.13 14.01
N LEU A 4 41.59 43.64 12.79
CA LEU A 4 41.74 42.20 12.51
C LEU A 4 43.14 41.67 12.83
N PHE A 5 44.17 42.49 12.66
CA PHE A 5 45.56 42.11 12.94
C PHE A 5 45.90 42.07 14.44
N ASP A 6 45.16 42.80 15.28
CA ASP A 6 45.41 42.87 16.72
C ASP A 6 44.77 41.72 17.50
N ALA A 7 43.71 41.10 16.96
CA ALA A 7 43.05 39.94 17.58
C ALA A 7 43.88 38.65 17.45
N GLU A 8 44.75 38.54 16.44
CA GLU A 8 45.55 37.34 16.16
C GLU A 8 46.73 37.17 17.13
N LYS A 9 47.14 38.24 17.83
CA LYS A 9 48.32 38.20 18.73
C LYS A 9 48.01 37.82 20.18
N ARG A 10 46.77 37.46 20.51
CA ARG A 10 46.38 36.97 21.84
C ARG A 10 45.75 35.57 21.79
N GLY A 11 46.36 34.64 21.05
CA GLY A 11 45.89 33.25 20.89
C GLY A 11 46.71 32.22 21.65
N GLY A 12 46.99 32.41 22.94
CA GLY A 12 47.85 31.50 23.72
C GLY A 12 47.21 30.20 24.24
N GLY A 13 45.92 29.94 23.98
CA GLY A 13 45.26 28.75 24.53
C GLY A 13 43.88 28.39 23.94
N GLY A 14 43.46 29.03 22.84
CA GLY A 14 42.11 28.89 22.26
C GLY A 14 42.01 28.12 20.93
N ASP A 15 43.14 27.63 20.40
CA ASP A 15 43.23 27.14 19.03
C ASP A 15 42.79 25.67 18.86
N SER A 16 42.85 24.86 19.93
CA SER A 16 42.37 23.48 19.93
C SER A 16 40.83 23.40 19.93
N ALA A 17 40.17 24.23 20.74
CA ALA A 17 38.72 24.25 20.85
C ALA A 17 38.04 24.65 19.52
N VAL A 18 38.63 25.61 18.80
CA VAL A 18 38.15 26.03 17.47
C VAL A 18 38.31 24.91 16.44
N ARG A 19 39.47 24.23 16.42
CA ARG A 19 39.70 23.07 15.55
C ARG A 19 38.74 21.91 15.83
N ASP A 20 38.45 21.66 17.11
CA ASP A 20 37.52 20.60 17.51
C ASP A 20 36.07 20.93 17.14
N TRP A 21 35.67 22.20 17.28
CA TRP A 21 34.35 22.66 16.81
C TRP A 21 34.20 22.53 15.29
N LEU A 22 35.22 22.93 14.51
CA LEU A 22 35.21 22.82 13.05
C LEU A 22 35.11 21.36 12.57
N ARG A 23 35.79 20.43 13.27
CA ARG A 23 35.72 19.00 12.93
C ARG A 23 34.29 18.48 13.08
N ARG A 24 33.64 18.77 14.20
CA ARG A 24 32.26 18.34 14.47
C ARG A 24 31.26 18.93 13.49
N LEU A 25 31.45 20.19 13.10
CA LEU A 25 30.61 20.83 12.08
C LEU A 25 30.76 20.14 10.72
N LYS A 26 31.98 19.77 10.35
CA LYS A 26 32.27 19.05 9.12
C LYS A 26 31.62 17.66 9.12
N ASP A 27 31.67 16.95 10.24
CA ASP A 27 31.05 15.62 10.37
C ASP A 27 29.53 15.72 10.16
N VAL A 28 28.86 16.69 10.80
CA VAL A 28 27.42 16.92 10.61
C VAL A 28 27.08 17.34 9.17
N ALA A 29 27.95 18.11 8.52
CA ALA A 29 27.75 18.48 7.11
C ALA A 29 27.80 17.25 6.19
N HIS A 30 28.70 16.30 6.48
CA HIS A 30 28.76 15.02 5.76
C HIS A 30 27.50 14.18 5.98
N ASP A 31 27.01 14.07 7.23
CA ASP A 31 25.76 13.34 7.52
C ASP A 31 24.55 13.92 6.76
N ILE A 32 24.50 15.25 6.61
CA ILE A 32 23.45 15.92 5.83
C ILE A 32 23.56 15.58 4.35
N ASP A 33 24.77 15.59 3.77
CA ASP A 33 24.97 15.25 2.36
C ASP A 33 24.54 13.82 2.04
N ASP A 34 24.85 12.86 2.93
CA ASP A 34 24.43 11.46 2.78
C ASP A 34 22.90 11.32 2.81
N LEU A 35 22.23 11.98 3.75
CA LEU A 35 20.76 11.98 3.83
C LEU A 35 20.10 12.65 2.61
N LEU A 36 20.73 13.70 2.07
CA LEU A 36 20.23 14.38 0.87
C LEU A 36 20.30 13.46 -0.35
N ASP A 37 21.34 12.63 -0.46
CA ASP A 37 21.48 11.68 -1.56
C ASP A 37 20.47 10.53 -1.44
N GLU A 38 20.19 10.03 -0.23
CA GLU A 38 19.13 9.05 0.00
C GLU A 38 17.75 9.60 -0.40
N LEU A 39 17.42 10.83 0.01
CA LEU A 39 16.17 11.50 -0.35
C LEU A 39 16.04 11.66 -1.88
N ARG A 40 17.13 12.01 -2.57
CA ARG A 40 17.16 12.13 -4.04
C ARG A 40 16.92 10.78 -4.71
N SER A 41 17.43 9.69 -4.17
CA SER A 41 17.19 8.33 -4.68
C SER A 41 15.72 7.97 -4.58
N LEU A 42 15.12 8.12 -3.38
CA LEU A 42 13.71 7.84 -3.14
C LEU A 42 12.79 8.64 -4.06
N ARG A 43 13.10 9.93 -4.28
CA ARG A 43 12.33 10.77 -5.19
C ARG A 43 12.34 10.24 -6.63
N ARG A 44 13.49 9.78 -7.13
CA ARG A 44 13.61 9.22 -8.49
C ARG A 44 12.78 7.95 -8.64
N GLU A 45 12.77 7.09 -7.63
CA GLU A 45 11.93 5.88 -7.64
C GLU A 45 10.44 6.23 -7.69
N LEU A 46 10.01 7.22 -6.90
CA LEU A 46 8.63 7.69 -6.92
C LEU A 46 8.24 8.27 -8.29
N ASP A 47 9.11 9.07 -8.91
CA ASP A 47 8.89 9.63 -10.24
C ASP A 47 8.76 8.52 -11.30
N ALA A 48 9.57 7.46 -11.21
CA ALA A 48 9.48 6.31 -12.09
C ALA A 48 8.16 5.53 -11.92
N VAL A 49 7.72 5.34 -10.67
CA VAL A 49 6.42 4.71 -10.36
C VAL A 49 5.26 5.56 -10.89
N ALA A 50 5.31 6.89 -10.71
CA ALA A 50 4.29 7.81 -11.21
C ALA A 50 4.22 7.79 -12.75
N ALA A 51 5.37 7.82 -13.44
CA ALA A 51 5.43 7.70 -14.88
C ALA A 51 4.88 6.35 -15.38
N GLY A 52 5.19 5.25 -14.66
CA GLY A 52 4.64 3.93 -14.94
C GLY A 52 3.11 3.88 -14.80
N ARG A 53 2.57 4.48 -13.73
CA ARG A 53 1.12 4.59 -13.50
C ARG A 53 0.42 5.32 -14.64
N ASP A 54 0.97 6.47 -15.05
CA ASP A 54 0.37 7.30 -16.10
C ASP A 54 0.42 6.60 -17.47
N ARG A 55 1.55 5.93 -17.79
CA ARG A 55 1.70 5.12 -19.01
C ARG A 55 0.69 3.97 -19.09
N LEU A 56 0.38 3.36 -17.94
CA LEU A 56 -0.59 2.28 -17.81
C LEU A 56 -2.03 2.77 -17.57
N ARG A 57 -2.25 4.10 -17.52
CA ARG A 57 -3.55 4.73 -17.23
C ARG A 57 -4.22 4.21 -15.96
N LEU A 58 -3.44 3.86 -14.95
CA LEU A 58 -3.92 3.34 -13.66
C LEU A 58 -4.38 4.49 -12.74
N ASN A 59 -5.15 5.43 -13.29
CA ASN A 59 -5.66 6.58 -12.55
C ASN A 59 -6.82 6.14 -11.66
N PRO A 60 -6.70 6.22 -10.33
CA PRO A 60 -7.81 5.90 -9.44
C PRO A 60 -8.95 6.89 -9.71
N GLY A 61 -10.12 6.38 -10.10
CA GLY A 61 -11.34 7.18 -10.20
C GLY A 61 -11.74 7.71 -11.58
N VAL A 62 -11.03 7.37 -12.67
CA VAL A 62 -11.58 7.58 -14.02
C VAL A 62 -12.45 6.39 -14.39
N TYR A 63 -13.62 6.28 -13.74
CA TYR A 63 -14.71 5.54 -14.34
C TYR A 63 -15.17 6.34 -15.57
N PRO A 64 -15.39 5.70 -16.73
CA PRO A 64 -16.10 6.36 -17.81
C PRO A 64 -17.41 6.91 -17.22
N PRO A 65 -17.82 8.16 -17.53
CA PRO A 65 -19.15 8.60 -17.16
C PRO A 65 -20.13 7.55 -17.68
N ALA A 66 -20.91 6.99 -16.77
CA ALA A 66 -21.87 5.94 -17.09
C ALA A 66 -22.67 6.36 -18.31
N HIS A 67 -22.73 5.51 -19.34
CA HIS A 67 -23.65 5.73 -20.45
C HIS A 67 -25.05 5.94 -19.87
N PRO A 68 -25.77 7.02 -20.23
CA PRO A 68 -27.07 7.35 -19.64
C PRO A 68 -28.18 6.30 -19.88
N SER A 69 -27.89 5.22 -20.61
CA SER A 69 -28.80 4.12 -20.92
C SER A 69 -28.41 2.77 -20.30
N ALA A 70 -27.35 2.69 -19.47
CA ALA A 70 -27.07 1.46 -18.73
C ALA A 70 -28.00 1.41 -17.50
N PRO A 71 -28.80 0.35 -17.30
CA PRO A 71 -29.51 0.16 -16.04
C PRO A 71 -28.47 0.20 -14.91
N PRO A 72 -28.77 0.80 -13.74
CA PRO A 72 -27.83 0.85 -12.64
C PRO A 72 -27.32 -0.56 -12.40
N ARG A 73 -26.01 -0.74 -12.59
CA ARG A 73 -25.34 -2.02 -12.38
C ARG A 73 -25.71 -2.40 -10.94
N ARG A 74 -26.42 -3.52 -10.74
CA ARG A 74 -26.49 -4.11 -9.40
C ARG A 74 -25.07 -4.51 -9.07
N GLU A 75 -24.36 -3.64 -8.37
CA GLU A 75 -23.08 -3.97 -7.78
C GLU A 75 -23.35 -5.04 -6.73
N THR A 76 -23.09 -6.31 -7.07
CA THR A 76 -23.01 -7.40 -6.10
C THR A 76 -21.61 -7.48 -5.47
N ILE A 77 -20.73 -6.54 -5.80
CA ILE A 77 -19.37 -6.46 -5.24
C ILE A 77 -19.39 -5.77 -3.88
N SER A 78 -19.90 -6.44 -2.87
CA SER A 78 -19.68 -6.02 -1.48
C SER A 78 -18.26 -6.44 -1.09
N MET A 79 -17.43 -5.54 -0.60
CA MET A 79 -16.27 -5.97 0.19
C MET A 79 -16.82 -6.54 1.49
N VAL A 80 -16.76 -7.86 1.67
CA VAL A 80 -17.31 -8.51 2.87
C VAL A 80 -16.35 -8.28 4.03
N ASP A 81 -16.81 -7.53 5.01
CA ASP A 81 -16.17 -7.44 6.31
C ASP A 81 -16.53 -8.67 7.13
N GLU A 82 -15.62 -9.66 7.17
CA GLU A 82 -15.86 -10.94 7.86
C GLU A 82 -16.21 -10.76 9.34
N SER A 83 -15.71 -9.68 9.97
CA SER A 83 -15.97 -9.37 11.38
C SER A 83 -17.44 -9.06 11.68
N LYS A 84 -18.22 -8.65 10.67
CA LYS A 84 -19.65 -8.30 10.79
C LYS A 84 -20.58 -9.46 10.45
N THR A 85 -20.04 -10.59 10.01
CA THR A 85 -20.80 -11.79 9.69
C THR A 85 -20.79 -12.78 10.85
N VAL A 86 -21.97 -13.11 11.36
CA VAL A 86 -22.15 -14.02 12.50
C VAL A 86 -23.02 -15.20 12.10
N GLY A 87 -22.75 -16.38 12.65
CA GLY A 87 -23.60 -17.57 12.51
C GLY A 87 -23.56 -18.27 11.15
N ARG A 88 -22.73 -17.79 10.21
CA ARG A 88 -22.61 -18.34 8.85
C ARG A 88 -21.45 -19.31 8.65
N THR A 89 -20.67 -19.59 9.70
CA THR A 89 -19.57 -20.55 9.66
C THR A 89 -20.01 -21.95 9.20
N PRO A 90 -21.13 -22.52 9.67
CA PRO A 90 -21.55 -23.85 9.21
C PRO A 90 -21.89 -23.89 7.72
N ASP A 91 -22.58 -22.85 7.22
CA ASP A 91 -22.91 -22.71 5.79
C ASP A 91 -21.63 -22.56 4.95
N LYS A 92 -20.68 -21.76 5.44
CA LYS A 92 -19.36 -21.54 4.78
C LYS A 92 -18.59 -22.86 4.68
N GLU A 93 -18.47 -23.61 5.76
CA GLU A 93 -17.73 -24.89 5.76
C GLU A 93 -18.40 -25.94 4.86
N LYS A 94 -19.74 -25.96 4.80
CA LYS A 94 -20.46 -26.85 3.88
C LYS A 94 -20.16 -26.50 2.42
N LEU A 95 -20.19 -25.22 2.05
CA LEU A 95 -19.86 -24.79 0.70
C LEU A 95 -18.39 -25.01 0.38
N MET A 96 -17.48 -24.79 1.32
CA MET A 96 -16.05 -25.01 1.14
C MET A 96 -15.74 -26.47 0.76
N ARG A 97 -16.40 -27.44 1.42
CA ARG A 97 -16.25 -28.85 1.06
C ARG A 97 -16.66 -29.11 -0.39
N LEU A 98 -17.81 -28.59 -0.82
CA LEU A 98 -18.26 -28.73 -2.20
C LEU A 98 -17.28 -28.10 -3.20
N VAL A 99 -16.69 -26.95 -2.85
CA VAL A 99 -15.68 -26.28 -3.68
C VAL A 99 -14.40 -27.11 -3.79
N LEU A 100 -13.88 -27.62 -2.68
CA LEU A 100 -12.67 -28.44 -2.65
C LEU A 100 -12.86 -29.79 -3.37
N ASP A 101 -14.01 -30.43 -3.16
CA ASP A 101 -14.36 -31.67 -3.86
C ASP A 101 -14.44 -31.43 -5.38
N ALA A 102 -15.06 -30.33 -5.79
CA ALA A 102 -15.17 -29.94 -7.20
C ALA A 102 -13.83 -29.58 -7.86
N ALA A 103 -12.85 -29.08 -7.08
CA ALA A 103 -11.53 -28.75 -7.59
C ALA A 103 -10.71 -29.99 -8.00
N SER A 104 -11.13 -31.18 -7.56
CA SER A 104 -10.50 -32.45 -7.92
C SER A 104 -11.02 -33.08 -9.21
N ASP A 105 -12.03 -32.48 -9.84
CA ASP A 105 -12.68 -33.00 -11.05
C ASP A 105 -12.15 -32.30 -12.32
N GLU A 106 -12.06 -33.03 -13.44
CA GLU A 106 -11.64 -32.48 -14.74
C GLU A 106 -12.77 -31.71 -15.44
N VAL A 107 -13.99 -31.77 -14.88
CA VAL A 107 -15.20 -31.14 -15.43
C VAL A 107 -15.59 -29.90 -14.64
N VAL A 108 -16.11 -28.90 -15.35
CA VAL A 108 -16.64 -27.67 -14.73
C VAL A 108 -17.82 -28.00 -13.82
N SER A 109 -17.69 -27.65 -12.53
CA SER A 109 -18.72 -27.81 -11.51
C SER A 109 -19.49 -26.51 -11.25
N VAL A 110 -20.79 -26.64 -10.96
CA VAL A 110 -21.68 -25.50 -10.63
C VAL A 110 -22.32 -25.70 -9.26
N ILE A 111 -22.14 -24.74 -8.34
CA ILE A 111 -22.68 -24.78 -6.98
C ILE A 111 -23.69 -23.63 -6.78
N PRO A 112 -25.01 -23.86 -6.96
CA PRO A 112 -26.00 -22.80 -6.84
C PRO A 112 -26.32 -22.45 -5.37
N ILE A 113 -26.40 -21.15 -5.06
CA ILE A 113 -26.87 -20.63 -3.77
C ILE A 113 -28.24 -19.97 -3.98
N VAL A 114 -29.29 -20.58 -3.43
CA VAL A 114 -30.69 -20.16 -3.65
C VAL A 114 -31.34 -19.72 -2.34
N GLY A 115 -32.23 -18.73 -2.42
CA GLY A 115 -32.99 -18.22 -1.26
C GLY A 115 -33.53 -16.81 -1.49
N PHE A 116 -34.36 -16.33 -0.57
CA PHE A 116 -34.97 -15.00 -0.63
C PHE A 116 -33.95 -13.84 -0.66
N GLY A 117 -34.40 -12.67 -1.13
CA GLY A 117 -33.61 -11.43 -1.10
C GLY A 117 -33.21 -11.04 0.33
N GLY A 118 -32.07 -10.36 0.49
CA GLY A 118 -31.61 -9.89 1.80
C GLY A 118 -30.98 -10.94 2.73
N LEU A 119 -31.06 -12.24 2.42
CA LEU A 119 -30.49 -13.32 3.25
C LEU A 119 -28.96 -13.44 3.22
N GLY A 120 -28.25 -12.54 2.51
CA GLY A 120 -26.78 -12.59 2.47
C GLY A 120 -26.21 -13.71 1.59
N LYS A 121 -26.91 -14.17 0.54
CA LYS A 121 -26.40 -15.18 -0.40
C LYS A 121 -25.06 -14.78 -1.03
N THR A 122 -24.99 -13.54 -1.52
CA THR A 122 -23.78 -12.96 -2.09
C THR A 122 -22.67 -12.85 -1.04
N THR A 123 -23.02 -12.45 0.19
CA THR A 123 -22.07 -12.41 1.31
C THR A 123 -21.47 -13.78 1.59
N LEU A 124 -22.29 -14.84 1.63
CA LEU A 124 -21.83 -16.21 1.83
C LEU A 124 -20.92 -16.69 0.68
N ALA A 125 -21.29 -16.40 -0.57
CA ALA A 125 -20.44 -16.72 -1.73
C ALA A 125 -19.06 -16.07 -1.63
N GLN A 126 -19.01 -14.80 -1.23
CA GLN A 126 -17.77 -14.06 -1.07
C GLN A 126 -16.93 -14.54 0.12
N LEU A 127 -17.55 -14.95 1.24
CA LEU A 127 -16.83 -15.56 2.36
C LEU A 127 -16.14 -16.88 1.99
N VAL A 128 -16.73 -17.64 1.07
CA VAL A 128 -16.15 -18.89 0.55
C VAL A 128 -15.05 -18.56 -0.46
N PHE A 129 -15.32 -17.68 -1.42
CA PHE A 129 -14.36 -17.32 -2.47
C PHE A 129 -13.09 -16.65 -1.94
N ASN A 130 -13.21 -15.80 -0.92
CA ASN A 130 -12.07 -15.11 -0.32
C ASN A 130 -11.30 -15.97 0.71
N ASP A 131 -11.78 -17.18 1.03
CA ASP A 131 -11.06 -18.09 1.92
C ASP A 131 -9.82 -18.61 1.20
N ARG A 132 -8.68 -18.61 1.90
CA ARG A 132 -7.39 -19.01 1.31
C ARG A 132 -7.42 -20.44 0.74
N ARG A 133 -8.17 -21.34 1.38
CA ARG A 133 -8.30 -22.74 0.94
C ARG A 133 -8.91 -22.88 -0.46
N ALA A 134 -9.69 -21.89 -0.91
CA ALA A 134 -10.29 -21.92 -2.24
C ALA A 134 -9.29 -21.57 -3.36
N ASN A 135 -8.10 -21.09 -3.00
CA ASN A 135 -7.10 -20.54 -3.92
C ASN A 135 -5.69 -21.14 -3.71
N ASP A 136 -5.60 -22.19 -2.91
CA ASP A 136 -4.42 -23.05 -2.71
C ASP A 136 -4.47 -24.22 -3.70
#